data_AF-A0A662FIQ7-F1
#
_entry.id   AF-A0A662FIQ7-F1
#
_cell.length_a   1.000
_cell.length_b   1.000
_cell.length_c   1.000
_cell.angle_alpha   90.00
_cell.angle_beta   90.00
_cell.angle_gamma   90.00
#
_symmetry.space_group_name_H-M   'P 1'
#
loop_
_entity.id
_entity.type
_entity.pdbx_description
1 polymer ?
#
loop_
_entity_poly.entity_id
_entity_poly.type
_entity_poly.pdbx_seq_one_letter_code
_entity_poly.pdbx_strand_id
1 'polypeptide(L)'
;MSFKNFFSFMFMGFKVALRYRFGFMVTLITTPISILIYYFLWKAVYAFTGQTVIRGYSFHDLVGYYVVSMLVGLFIWIDIDKWIAEDIRKGQLVVDLLRPFGYIWQSLSFEIGINLFAVVVQLVPVFLIGFLFFGLHVAGFWVFVAFFLSLAFGFFFVFLI
;
A
#
# COMPACT_ATOMS: atom_id res chain seq x y z
N MET A 1 19.57 -6.66 -16.51
CA MET A 1 20.00 -6.40 -15.12
C MET A 1 20.35 -7.74 -14.49
N SER A 2 21.53 -7.90 -13.87
CA SER A 2 21.82 -9.14 -13.12
C SER A 2 20.93 -9.20 -11.88
N PHE A 3 20.40 -10.39 -11.54
CA PHE A 3 19.54 -10.62 -10.38
C PHE A 3 20.16 -10.05 -9.09
N LYS A 4 21.48 -10.17 -8.93
CA LYS A 4 22.22 -9.62 -7.79
C LYS A 4 22.06 -8.10 -7.62
N ASN A 5 22.00 -7.37 -8.73
CA ASN A 5 21.88 -5.91 -8.69
C ASN A 5 20.46 -5.50 -8.32
N PHE A 6 19.45 -6.22 -8.81
CA PHE A 6 18.05 -5.99 -8.46
C PHE A 6 17.82 -6.09 -6.95
N PHE A 7 18.27 -7.19 -6.32
CA PHE A 7 18.17 -7.36 -4.87
C PHE A 7 18.96 -6.31 -4.09
N SER A 8 20.10 -5.85 -4.63
CA SER A 8 20.90 -4.82 -3.97
C SER A 8 20.16 -3.48 -3.90
N PHE A 9 19.48 -3.07 -4.98
CA PHE A 9 18.66 -1.85 -4.98
C PHE A 9 17.40 -2.00 -4.14
N MET A 10 16.75 -3.17 -4.16
CA MET A 10 15.63 -3.47 -3.26
C MET A 10 16.04 -3.35 -1.79
N PHE A 11 17.17 -3.95 -1.41
CA PHE A 11 17.67 -3.84 -0.03
C PHE A 11 18.06 -2.41 0.34
N MET A 12 18.50 -1.60 -0.63
CA MET A 12 18.75 -0.18 -0.44
C MET A 12 17.44 0.57 -0.12
N GLY A 13 16.37 0.33 -0.89
CA GLY A 13 15.05 0.89 -0.63
C GLY A 13 14.52 0.52 0.75
N PHE A 14 14.65 -0.75 1.13
CA PHE A 14 14.27 -1.21 2.47
C PHE A 14 15.02 -0.47 3.59
N LYS A 15 16.33 -0.22 3.44
CA LYS A 15 17.11 0.56 4.41
C LYS A 15 16.68 2.03 4.47
N VAL A 16 16.30 2.61 3.33
CA VAL A 16 15.75 3.97 3.29
C VAL A 16 14.43 4.01 4.06
N ALA A 17 13.52 3.07 3.80
CA ALA A 17 12.26 2.97 4.54
C ALA A 17 12.48 2.82 6.05
N LEU A 18 13.45 1.99 6.46
CA LEU A 18 13.85 1.84 7.86
C LEU A 18 14.39 3.14 8.48
N ARG A 19 15.17 3.93 7.71
CA ARG A 19 15.68 5.24 8.16
C ARG A 19 14.54 6.23 8.37
N TYR A 20 13.57 6.27 7.45
CA TYR A 20 12.40 7.15 7.51
C TYR A 20 11.18 6.51 8.18
N ARG A 21 11.41 5.52 9.07
CA ARG A 21 10.37 4.76 9.79
C ARG A 21 9.31 5.61 10.49
N PHE A 22 9.62 6.86 10.85
CA PHE A 22 8.68 7.74 11.52
C PHE A 22 7.45 8.04 10.64
N GLY A 23 7.63 8.23 9.33
CA GLY A 23 6.50 8.39 8.40
C GLY A 23 5.61 7.15 8.39
N PHE A 24 6.23 5.97 8.45
CA PHE A 24 5.51 4.71 8.53
C PHE A 24 4.74 4.55 9.85
N MET A 25 5.34 4.97 10.96
CA MET A 25 4.72 4.96 12.30
C MET A 25 3.53 5.91 12.40
N VAL A 26 3.62 7.10 11.81
CA VAL A 26 2.49 8.05 11.75
C VAL A 26 1.31 7.39 11.03
N THR A 27 1.56 6.81 9.86
CA THR A 27 0.53 6.11 9.08
C THR A 27 -0.07 4.91 9.83
N LEU A 28 0.77 4.17 10.57
CA LEU A 28 0.34 3.05 11.40
C LEU A 28 -0.61 3.49 12.53
N ILE A 29 -0.44 4.69 13.07
CA ILE A 29 -1.32 5.24 14.11
C ILE A 29 -2.59 5.85 13.49
N THR A 30 -2.46 6.56 12.37
CA THR A 30 -3.60 7.23 11.73
C THR A 30 -4.57 6.25 11.09
N THR A 31 -4.09 5.14 10.53
CA THR A 31 -4.95 4.19 9.81
C THR A 31 -6.03 3.56 10.70
N PRO A 32 -5.73 3.01 11.90
CA PRO A 32 -6.75 2.51 12.81
C PRO A 32 -7.75 3.59 13.25
N ILE A 33 -7.28 4.82 13.46
CA ILE A 33 -8.15 5.96 13.80
C ILE A 33 -9.14 6.21 12.65
N SER A 34 -8.66 6.23 11.41
CA SER A 34 -9.52 6.37 10.23
C SER A 34 -10.54 5.24 10.13
N ILE A 35 -10.14 3.99 10.39
CA ILE A 35 -11.08 2.85 10.42
C ILE A 35 -12.18 3.06 11.47
N LEU A 36 -11.81 3.49 12.69
CA LEU A 36 -12.78 3.78 13.75
C LEU A 36 -13.74 4.90 13.37
N ILE A 37 -13.22 6.00 12.81
CA ILE A 37 -14.05 7.12 12.35
C ILE A 37 -15.08 6.63 11.33
N TYR A 38 -14.65 5.88 10.31
CA TYR A 38 -15.55 5.34 9.29
C TYR A 38 -16.54 4.33 9.85
N TYR A 39 -16.11 3.49 10.79
CA TYR A 39 -16.99 2.55 11.48
C TYR A 39 -18.13 3.28 12.21
N PHE A 40 -17.80 4.29 13.03
CA PHE A 40 -18.80 5.04 13.77
C PHE A 40 -19.69 5.89 12.86
N LEU A 41 -19.12 6.45 11.79
CA LEU A 41 -19.87 7.17 10.76
C LEU A 41 -20.95 6.26 10.15
N TRP A 42 -20.56 5.09 9.65
CA TRP A 42 -21.51 4.17 9.04
C TRP A 42 -22.47 3.58 10.06
N LYS A 43 -22.03 3.33 11.30
CA LYS A 43 -22.93 2.91 12.37
C LYS A 43 -24.04 3.93 12.60
N ALA A 44 -23.71 5.22 12.61
CA ALA A 44 -24.68 6.30 12.75
C ALA A 44 -25.63 6.36 11.54
N VAL A 45 -25.13 6.20 10.32
CA VAL A 45 -25.95 6.20 9.09
C VAL A 45 -26.94 5.04 9.05
N TYR A 46 -26.49 3.82 9.37
CA TYR A 46 -27.38 2.64 9.43
C TYR A 46 -28.42 2.78 10.55
N ALA A 47 -28.02 3.30 11.73
CA ALA A 47 -28.95 3.56 12.81
C ALA A 47 -30.01 4.63 12.46
N PHE A 48 -29.61 5.69 11.75
CA PHE A 48 -30.51 6.76 11.32
C PHE A 48 -31.51 6.28 10.25
N THR A 49 -31.04 5.45 9.31
CA THR A 49 -31.89 4.96 8.21
C THR A 49 -32.85 3.85 8.68
N GLY A 50 -32.48 3.11 9.74
CA GLY A 50 -33.24 1.97 10.25
C GLY A 50 -33.24 0.74 9.32
N GLN A 51 -32.53 0.81 8.19
CA GLN A 51 -32.39 -0.27 7.23
C GLN A 51 -31.18 -1.15 7.58
N THR A 52 -31.32 -2.46 7.46
CA THR A 52 -30.23 -3.42 7.67
C THR A 52 -29.31 -3.54 6.45
N VAL A 53 -29.80 -3.17 5.28
CA VAL A 53 -29.08 -3.23 4.00
C VAL A 53 -29.26 -1.92 3.26
N ILE A 54 -28.15 -1.27 2.91
CA ILE A 54 -28.14 -0.04 2.11
C ILE A 54 -27.48 -0.35 0.78
N ARG A 55 -28.23 -0.21 -0.32
CA ARG A 55 -27.75 -0.48 -1.69
C ARG A 55 -27.10 -1.87 -1.88
N GLY A 56 -27.63 -2.88 -1.19
CA GLY A 56 -27.13 -4.26 -1.27
C GLY A 56 -25.94 -4.58 -0.37
N TYR A 57 -25.44 -3.61 0.40
CA TYR A 57 -24.41 -3.84 1.41
C TYR A 57 -25.03 -3.91 2.80
N SER A 58 -24.66 -4.91 3.59
CA SER A 58 -24.88 -4.85 5.04
C SER A 58 -23.84 -3.93 5.68
N PHE A 59 -24.07 -3.58 6.95
CA PHE A 59 -23.09 -2.83 7.74
C PHE A 59 -21.70 -3.50 7.74
N HIS A 60 -21.65 -4.82 7.90
CA HIS A 60 -20.39 -5.58 7.92
C HIS A 60 -19.71 -5.58 6.56
N ASP A 61 -20.47 -5.74 5.46
CA ASP A 61 -19.91 -5.73 4.11
C ASP A 61 -19.28 -4.37 3.78
N LEU A 62 -19.94 -3.29 4.18
CA LEU A 62 -19.49 -1.93 3.88
C LEU A 62 -18.22 -1.58 4.68
N VAL A 63 -18.17 -1.96 5.95
CA VAL A 63 -16.96 -1.78 6.78
C VAL A 63 -15.81 -2.65 6.24
N GLY A 64 -16.08 -3.91 5.88
CA GLY A 64 -15.07 -4.80 5.29
C GLY A 64 -14.51 -4.25 3.98
N TYR A 65 -15.38 -3.78 3.09
CA TYR A 65 -15.00 -3.09 1.86
C TYR A 65 -14.07 -1.90 2.11
N TYR A 66 -14.42 -1.05 3.09
CA TYR A 66 -13.61 0.11 3.44
C TYR A 66 -12.22 -0.28 3.94
N VAL A 67 -12.13 -1.26 4.84
CA VAL A 67 -10.86 -1.77 5.36
C VAL A 67 -9.99 -2.32 4.22
N VAL A 68 -10.56 -3.14 3.33
CA VAL A 68 -9.83 -3.65 2.16
C VAL A 68 -9.35 -2.51 1.26
N SER A 69 -10.20 -1.51 1.02
CA SER A 69 -9.83 -0.34 0.20
C SER A 69 -8.66 0.43 0.81
N MET A 70 -8.61 0.59 2.14
CA MET A 70 -7.45 1.19 2.80
C MET A 70 -6.19 0.33 2.66
N LEU A 71 -6.28 -0.98 2.81
CA LEU A 71 -5.15 -1.90 2.64
C LEU A 71 -4.59 -1.83 1.20
N VAL A 72 -5.48 -1.79 0.21
CA VAL A 72 -5.11 -1.58 -1.20
C VAL A 72 -4.38 -0.24 -1.35
N GLY A 73 -4.93 0.84 -0.78
CA GLY A 73 -4.32 2.17 -0.81
C GLY A 73 -2.92 2.21 -0.20
N LEU A 74 -2.70 1.53 0.93
CA LEU A 74 -1.37 1.40 1.55
C LEU A 74 -0.40 0.60 0.67
N PHE A 75 -0.89 -0.43 -0.02
CA PHE A 75 -0.05 -1.26 -0.89
C PHE A 75 0.35 -0.56 -2.19
N ILE A 76 -0.55 0.18 -2.83
CA ILE A 76 -0.25 0.84 -4.11
C ILE A 76 0.39 2.22 -3.93
N TRP A 77 0.63 2.66 -2.70
CA TRP A 77 1.26 3.95 -2.44
C TRP A 77 2.73 3.92 -2.87
N ILE A 78 3.09 4.78 -3.82
CA ILE A 78 4.43 4.92 -4.39
C ILE A 78 4.71 6.42 -4.50
N ASP A 79 5.92 6.85 -4.12
CA ASP A 79 6.35 8.25 -4.14
C ASP A 79 7.48 8.47 -5.19
N ILE A 80 7.40 7.74 -6.31
CA ILE A 80 8.45 7.72 -7.34
C ILE A 80 8.65 9.07 -8.01
N ASP A 81 7.56 9.81 -8.22
CA ASP A 81 7.55 11.18 -8.72
C ASP A 81 8.45 12.11 -7.89
N LYS A 82 8.39 11.99 -6.56
CA LYS A 82 9.22 12.78 -5.63
C LYS A 82 10.68 12.39 -5.70
N TRP A 83 10.99 11.10 -5.81
CA TRP A 83 12.37 10.61 -5.96
C TRP A 83 12.99 11.12 -7.26
N ILE A 84 12.25 11.02 -8.37
CA ILE A 84 12.71 11.51 -9.67
C ILE A 84 12.94 13.02 -9.63
N ALA A 85 12.00 13.79 -9.06
CA ALA A 85 12.14 15.23 -8.93
C ALA A 85 13.39 15.62 -8.10
N GLU A 86 13.67 14.89 -7.03
CA GLU A 86 14.83 15.10 -6.18
C GLU A 86 16.15 14.73 -6.88
N ASP A 87 16.16 13.65 -7.66
CA ASP A 87 17.31 13.23 -8.47
C ASP A 87 17.62 14.24 -9.57
N ILE A 88 16.60 14.82 -10.21
CA ILE A 88 16.75 15.91 -11.18
C ILE A 88 17.35 17.14 -10.47
N ARG A 89 16.77 17.54 -9.33
CA ARG A 89 17.21 18.72 -8.57
C ARG A 89 18.67 18.62 -8.11
N LYS A 90 19.14 17.40 -7.80
CA LYS A 90 20.53 17.13 -7.39
C LYS A 90 21.49 16.86 -8.55
N GLY A 91 20.99 16.75 -9.79
CA GLY A 91 21.78 16.31 -10.95
C GLY A 91 22.18 14.83 -10.92
N GLN A 92 21.64 14.04 -9.98
CA GLN A 92 21.93 12.61 -9.83
C GLN A 92 21.37 11.80 -11.02
N LEU A 93 20.26 12.25 -11.61
CA LEU A 93 19.66 11.57 -12.76
C LEU A 93 20.64 11.41 -13.92
N VAL A 94 21.44 12.44 -14.23
CA VAL A 94 22.42 12.39 -15.32
C VAL A 94 23.48 11.32 -15.05
N VAL A 95 23.97 11.25 -13.81
CA VAL A 95 24.95 10.24 -13.38
C VAL A 95 24.37 8.83 -13.49
N ASP A 96 23.11 8.65 -13.09
CA ASP A 96 22.45 7.35 -13.12
C ASP A 96 22.11 6.89 -14.54
N LEU A 97 21.81 7.80 -15.46
CA LEU A 97 21.61 7.48 -16.88
C LEU A 97 22.90 7.07 -17.61
N LEU A 98 24.07 7.51 -17.12
CA LEU A 98 25.38 7.10 -17.66
C LEU A 98 25.82 5.71 -17.18
N ARG A 99 25.16 5.16 -16.15
CA ARG A 99 25.45 3.81 -15.66
C ARG A 99 24.91 2.76 -16.65
N PRO A 100 25.51 1.57 -16.71
CA PRO A 100 25.05 0.49 -17.60
C PRO A 100 23.72 -0.15 -17.15
N PHE A 101 23.00 0.47 -16.21
CA PHE A 101 21.74 -0.01 -15.66
C PHE A 101 20.64 0.99 -15.98
N GLY A 102 19.51 0.52 -16.50
CA GLY A 102 18.37 1.40 -16.77
C GLY A 102 17.80 1.98 -15.48
N TYR A 103 17.69 3.32 -15.42
CA TYR A 103 17.17 4.06 -14.27
C TYR A 103 15.80 3.54 -13.80
N ILE A 104 14.88 3.27 -14.73
CA ILE A 104 13.54 2.75 -14.42
C ILE A 104 13.60 1.44 -13.64
N TRP A 105 14.47 0.50 -14.03
CA TRP A 105 14.61 -0.79 -13.34
C TRP A 105 15.25 -0.64 -11.96
N GLN A 106 16.20 0.28 -11.82
CA GLN A 106 16.78 0.63 -10.53
C GLN A 106 15.71 1.21 -9.59
N SER A 107 14.93 2.18 -10.06
CA SER A 107 13.86 2.83 -9.30
C SER A 107 12.75 1.85 -8.93
N LEU A 108 12.34 0.97 -9.86
CA LEU A 108 11.37 -0.08 -9.58
C LEU A 108 11.87 -1.02 -8.47
N SER A 109 13.12 -1.47 -8.57
CA SER A 109 13.72 -2.34 -7.54
C SER A 109 13.73 -1.66 -6.17
N PHE A 110 14.10 -0.39 -6.15
CA PHE A 110 14.17 0.44 -4.95
C PHE A 110 12.78 0.63 -4.32
N GLU A 111 11.77 0.96 -5.12
CA GLU A 111 10.39 1.13 -4.66
C GLU A 111 9.78 -0.18 -4.12
N ILE A 112 10.03 -1.32 -4.78
CA ILE A 112 9.63 -2.62 -4.23
C ILE A 112 10.25 -2.84 -2.84
N GLY A 113 11.49 -2.38 -2.62
CA GLY A 113 12.14 -2.44 -1.32
C GLY A 113 11.47 -1.58 -0.25
N ILE A 114 11.06 -0.37 -0.60
CA ILE A 114 10.31 0.53 0.29
C ILE A 114 8.94 -0.07 0.60
N ASN A 115 8.22 -0.51 -0.42
CA ASN A 115 6.88 -1.07 -0.29
C ASN A 115 6.88 -2.35 0.54
N LEU A 116 7.89 -3.22 0.39
CA LEU A 116 8.04 -4.41 1.22
C LEU A 116 8.13 -4.07 2.71
N PHE A 117 8.84 -3.00 3.07
CA PHE A 117 8.87 -2.51 4.45
C PHE A 117 7.49 -2.01 4.90
N ALA A 118 6.80 -1.24 4.03
CA ALA A 118 5.44 -0.76 4.28
C ALA A 118 4.46 -1.91 4.55
N VAL A 119 4.52 -2.98 3.74
CA VAL A 119 3.67 -4.16 3.89
C VAL A 119 3.87 -4.82 5.25
N VAL A 120 5.13 -5.03 5.66
CA VAL A 120 5.45 -5.69 6.93
C VAL A 120 5.03 -4.81 8.12
N VAL A 121 5.28 -3.50 8.06
CA VAL A 121 5.10 -2.60 9.20
C VAL A 121 3.69 -2.03 9.32
N GLN A 122 2.97 -1.86 8.21
CA GLN A 122 1.64 -1.23 8.17
C GLN A 122 0.55 -2.19 7.74
N LEU A 123 0.74 -2.86 6.60
CA LEU A 123 -0.32 -3.68 6.01
C LEU A 123 -0.65 -4.87 6.90
N VAL A 124 0.35 -5.56 7.46
CA VAL A 124 0.13 -6.70 8.36
C VAL A 124 -0.65 -6.30 9.62
N PRO A 125 -0.26 -5.28 10.41
CA PRO A 125 -1.06 -4.87 11.57
C PRO A 125 -2.48 -4.42 11.22
N VAL A 126 -2.65 -3.63 10.16
CA VAL A 126 -3.98 -3.14 9.74
C VAL A 126 -4.85 -4.30 9.27
N PHE A 127 -4.29 -5.26 8.54
CA PHE A 127 -4.99 -6.47 8.13
C PHE A 127 -5.41 -7.31 9.33
N LEU A 128 -4.55 -7.48 10.34
CA LEU A 128 -4.89 -8.20 11.57
C LEU A 128 -6.03 -7.53 12.34
N ILE A 129 -6.02 -6.20 12.45
CA ILE A 129 -7.11 -5.42 13.05
C ILE A 129 -8.39 -5.62 12.21
N GLY A 130 -8.29 -5.50 10.89
CA GLY A 130 -9.37 -5.77 9.94
C GLY A 130 -10.02 -7.13 10.14
N PHE A 131 -9.19 -8.16 10.18
CA PHE A 131 -9.61 -9.55 10.27
C PHE A 131 -10.25 -9.88 11.62
N LEU A 132 -9.62 -9.45 12.72
CA LEU A 132 -10.08 -9.79 14.08
C LEU A 132 -11.35 -9.03 14.49
N PHE A 133 -11.46 -7.75 14.13
CA PHE A 133 -12.55 -6.89 14.61
C PHE A 133 -13.71 -6.77 13.62
N PHE A 134 -13.47 -6.92 12.32
CA PHE A 134 -14.47 -6.64 11.29
C PHE A 134 -14.88 -7.86 10.47
N GLY A 135 -14.33 -9.04 10.76
CA GLY A 135 -14.76 -10.30 10.15
C GLY A 135 -14.54 -10.31 8.64
N LEU A 136 -13.33 -9.98 8.20
CA LEU A 136 -12.96 -10.08 6.77
C LEU A 136 -13.07 -11.53 6.31
N HIS A 137 -14.05 -11.80 5.43
CA HIS A 137 -14.23 -13.11 4.82
C HIS A 137 -13.42 -13.19 3.52
N VAL A 138 -12.60 -14.23 3.39
CA VAL A 138 -11.87 -14.50 2.14
C VAL A 138 -12.77 -15.34 1.23
N ALA A 139 -13.17 -14.77 0.10
CA ALA A 139 -14.16 -15.36 -0.83
C ALA A 139 -13.68 -16.61 -1.63
N GLY A 140 -12.54 -17.21 -1.25
CA GLY A 140 -11.99 -18.42 -1.85
C GLY A 140 -10.56 -18.24 -2.41
N PHE A 141 -9.86 -19.36 -2.65
CA PHE A 141 -8.45 -19.37 -3.08
C PHE A 141 -8.23 -18.61 -4.40
N TRP A 142 -9.07 -18.86 -5.41
CA TRP A 142 -8.93 -18.20 -6.72
C TRP A 142 -9.18 -16.69 -6.66
N VAL A 143 -10.14 -16.25 -5.85
CA VAL A 143 -10.42 -14.83 -5.64
C VAL A 143 -9.24 -14.16 -4.93
N PHE A 144 -8.67 -14.85 -3.95
CA PHE A 144 -7.47 -14.39 -3.27
C PHE A 144 -6.29 -14.24 -4.24
N VAL A 145 -5.99 -15.24 -5.07
CA VAL A 145 -4.93 -15.16 -6.08
C VAL A 145 -5.19 -14.02 -7.07
N ALA A 146 -6.41 -13.89 -7.59
CA ALA A 146 -6.79 -12.82 -8.49
C ALA A 146 -6.66 -11.42 -7.84
N PHE A 147 -6.98 -11.30 -6.55
CA PHE A 147 -6.82 -10.06 -5.79
C PHE A 147 -5.35 -9.65 -5.69
N PHE A 148 -4.44 -10.57 -5.33
CA PHE A 148 -3.01 -10.26 -5.29
C PHE A 148 -2.43 -9.95 -6.67
N LEU A 149 -2.91 -10.63 -7.71
CA LEU A 149 -2.52 -10.32 -9.09
C LEU A 149 -2.99 -8.91 -9.48
N SER A 150 -4.22 -8.53 -9.14
CA SER A 150 -4.73 -7.18 -9.35
C SER A 150 -3.95 -6.13 -8.58
N LEU A 151 -3.55 -6.41 -7.34
CA LEU A 151 -2.69 -5.52 -6.55
C LEU A 151 -1.33 -5.31 -7.20
N ALA A 152 -0.72 -6.38 -7.72
CA ALA A 152 0.54 -6.28 -8.45
C ALA A 152 0.40 -5.40 -9.70
N PHE A 153 -0.67 -5.58 -10.49
CA PHE A 153 -0.95 -4.69 -11.63
C PHE A 153 -1.20 -3.25 -11.21
N GLY A 154 -1.95 -3.02 -10.12
CA GLY A 154 -2.17 -1.69 -9.56
C GLY A 154 -0.87 -0.99 -9.17
N PHE A 155 0.04 -1.71 -8.52
CA PHE A 155 1.38 -1.20 -8.19
C PHE A 155 2.15 -0.78 -9.46
N PHE A 156 2.18 -1.62 -10.49
CA PHE A 156 2.86 -1.27 -11.75
C PHE A 156 2.22 -0.08 -12.46
N PHE A 157 0.89 0.02 -12.41
CA PHE A 157 0.17 1.13 -13.01
C PHE A 157 0.49 2.46 -12.30
N VAL A 158 0.46 2.47 -10.97
CA VAL A 158 0.83 3.67 -10.19
C VAL A 158 2.31 4.03 -10.37
N PHE A 159 3.20 3.04 -10.48
CA PHE A 159 4.63 3.29 -10.72
C PHE A 159 4.90 3.96 -12.08
N LEU A 160 4.06 3.68 -13.09
CA LEU A 160 4.28 4.16 -14.46
C LEU A 160 3.77 5.60 -14.69
N ILE A 161 2.85 6.07 -13.85
CA ILE A 161 2.19 7.38 -13.95
C ILE A 161 2.96 8.41 -13.12
#